data_AF-A0A2W6C7X5-F1
#
_entry.id   AF-A0A2W6C7X5-F1
#
_cell.length_a   1.000
_cell.length_b   1.000
_cell.length_c   1.000
_cell.angle_alpha   90.00
_cell.angle_beta   90.00
_cell.angle_gamma   90.00
#
_symmetry.space_group_name_H-M   'P 1'
#
loop_
_entity.id
_entity.type
_entity.pdbx_description
1 polymer ?
#
loop_
_entity_poly.entity_id
_entity_poly.type
_entity_poly.pdbx_seq_one_letter_code
_entity_poly.pdbx_strand_id
1 'polypeptide(L)'
;MVEVYGLDCSSVVLDMTNFATFIGTGNDKAPVAQRGKAKCKRVDLRLVGMGLVVTRDGGIPLTWHAYPGDKPDVTQFATMIGPNRDAG
;
A
#
# COMPACT_ATOMS: atom_id res chain seq x y z
N MET A 1 -3.54 -20.25 -5.31
CA MET A 1 -2.37 -19.48 -5.80
C MET A 1 -1.10 -19.94 -5.09
N VAL A 2 -0.98 -19.73 -3.77
CA VAL A 2 0.20 -20.15 -2.98
C VAL A 2 0.53 -21.63 -3.14
N GLU A 3 -0.41 -22.53 -2.85
CA GLU A 3 -0.18 -23.98 -2.95
C GLU A 3 0.08 -24.44 -4.39
N VAL A 4 -0.69 -23.91 -5.34
CA VAL A 4 -0.59 -24.25 -6.78
C VAL A 4 0.80 -23.92 -7.34
N TYR A 5 1.42 -22.84 -6.86
CA TYR A 5 2.75 -22.40 -7.30
C TYR A 5 3.86 -22.72 -6.29
N GLY A 6 3.56 -23.46 -5.22
CA GLY A 6 4.53 -23.83 -4.18
C GLY A 6 5.21 -22.63 -3.51
N LEU A 7 4.49 -21.53 -3.30
CA LEU A 7 5.08 -20.30 -2.76
C LEU A 7 5.40 -20.45 -1.26
N ASP A 8 6.65 -20.21 -0.88
CA ASP A 8 7.04 -20.16 0.53
C ASP A 8 6.50 -18.89 1.20
N CYS A 9 5.55 -19.09 2.12
CA CYS A 9 4.94 -18.04 2.94
C CYS A 9 5.35 -18.13 4.42
N SER A 10 6.35 -18.95 4.76
CA SER A 10 6.88 -19.06 6.13
C SER A 10 7.51 -17.74 6.60
N SER A 11 7.97 -16.92 5.65
CA SER A 11 8.34 -15.53 5.88
C SER A 11 7.96 -14.66 4.69
N VAL A 12 7.54 -13.43 4.99
CA VAL A 12 7.13 -12.45 3.99
C VAL A 12 7.86 -11.14 4.22
N VAL A 13 7.92 -10.30 3.18
CA VAL A 13 8.41 -8.94 3.25
C VAL A 13 7.23 -7.99 3.05
N LEU A 14 7.18 -6.93 3.85
CA LEU A 14 6.26 -5.82 3.63
C LEU A 14 7.04 -4.69 2.95
N ASP A 15 6.61 -4.33 1.75
CA ASP A 15 7.07 -3.12 1.06
C ASP A 15 6.00 -2.04 1.15
N MET A 16 6.44 -0.80 1.40
CA MET A 16 5.55 0.35 1.55
C MET A 16 5.92 1.40 0.52
N THR A 17 5.09 1.51 -0.51
CA THR A 17 5.33 2.40 -1.66
C THR A 17 4.26 3.49 -1.74
N ASN A 18 4.64 4.66 -2.23
CA ASN A 18 3.74 5.81 -2.36
C ASN A 18 3.74 6.29 -3.81
N PHE A 19 2.56 6.38 -4.40
CA PHE A 19 2.35 6.84 -5.77
C PHE A 19 1.85 8.29 -5.79
N ALA A 20 2.48 9.12 -6.60
CA ALA A 20 1.94 10.45 -6.91
C ALA A 20 0.92 10.34 -8.04
N THR A 21 -0.24 10.97 -7.86
CA THR A 21 -1.38 10.88 -8.79
C THR A 21 -1.73 12.24 -9.38
N PHE A 22 -2.34 12.24 -10.57
CA PHE A 22 -2.90 13.45 -11.20
C PHE A 22 -4.39 13.66 -10.85
N ILE A 23 -4.85 13.07 -9.76
CA ILE A 23 -6.25 13.19 -9.33
C ILE A 23 -6.49 14.62 -8.82
N GLY A 24 -7.46 15.31 -9.41
CA GLY A 24 -7.82 16.66 -9.03
C GLY A 24 -8.40 16.74 -7.61
N THR A 25 -8.19 17.86 -6.92
CA THR A 25 -8.68 18.08 -5.54
C THR A 25 -10.19 17.93 -5.41
N GLY A 26 -10.97 18.42 -6.39
CA GLY A 26 -12.44 18.31 -6.39
C GLY A 26 -13.00 16.95 -6.83
N ASN A 27 -12.15 15.94 -7.00
CA ASN A 27 -12.61 14.58 -7.31
C ASN A 27 -12.82 13.80 -6.01
N ASP A 28 -14.07 13.75 -5.57
CA ASP A 28 -14.50 13.03 -4.36
C ASP A 28 -14.65 11.51 -4.58
N LYS A 29 -14.55 11.03 -5.83
CA LYS A 29 -14.62 9.60 -6.17
C LYS A 29 -13.35 8.83 -5.77
N ALA A 30 -12.28 9.54 -5.42
CA ALA A 30 -10.99 8.94 -5.05
C ALA A 30 -10.55 9.39 -3.64
N PRO A 31 -11.26 8.95 -2.57
CA PRO A 31 -10.98 9.36 -1.20
C PRO A 31 -9.62 8.88 -0.68
N VAL A 32 -9.05 7.83 -1.28
CA VAL A 32 -7.72 7.31 -0.92
C VAL A 32 -6.57 8.20 -1.43
N ALA A 33 -6.79 9.04 -2.43
CA ALA A 33 -5.78 9.97 -2.90
C ALA A 33 -5.77 11.21 -1.99
N GLN A 34 -4.71 11.48 -1.24
CA GLN A 34 -4.67 12.63 -0.30
C GLN A 34 -3.35 13.42 -0.42
N ARG A 35 -3.37 14.71 -0.10
CA ARG A 35 -2.14 15.53 -0.10
C ARG A 35 -1.33 15.20 1.15
N GLY A 36 -0.10 14.72 0.95
CA GLY A 36 0.81 14.34 2.02
C GLY A 36 2.19 14.96 1.89
N LYS A 37 3.06 14.68 2.86
CA LYS A 37 4.49 15.01 2.75
C LYS A 37 5.16 14.06 1.76
N ALA A 38 5.13 14.42 0.49
CA ALA A 38 5.75 13.63 -0.57
C ALA A 38 7.28 13.57 -0.38
N LYS A 39 7.85 12.35 -0.28
CA LYS A 39 9.31 12.12 -0.32
C LYS A 39 9.94 12.68 -1.62
N CYS A 40 9.16 12.79 -2.70
CA CYS A 40 9.57 13.27 -4.02
C CYS A 40 9.45 14.80 -4.23
N LYS A 41 9.26 15.62 -3.19
CA LYS A 41 9.05 17.11 -3.27
C LYS A 41 7.88 17.59 -4.15
N ARG A 42 7.11 16.69 -4.77
CA ARG A 42 5.89 16.95 -5.53
C ARG A 42 4.70 17.15 -4.59
N VAL A 43 4.71 18.27 -3.87
CA VAL A 43 3.65 18.66 -2.92
C VAL A 43 2.34 19.07 -3.61
N ASP A 44 2.39 19.28 -4.93
CA ASP A 44 1.28 19.64 -5.81
C ASP A 44 0.32 18.47 -6.08
N LEU A 45 0.78 17.23 -5.93
CA LEU A 45 0.03 16.02 -6.29
C LEU A 45 -0.63 15.36 -5.06
N ARG A 46 -1.76 14.68 -5.29
CA ARG A 46 -2.38 13.77 -4.31
C ARG A 46 -1.66 12.42 -4.36
N LEU A 47 -1.40 11.84 -3.20
CA LEU A 47 -0.66 10.60 -3.04
C LEU A 47 -1.60 9.45 -2.67
N VAL A 48 -1.26 8.24 -3.09
CA VAL A 48 -1.84 6.99 -2.61
C VAL A 48 -0.70 6.12 -2.07
N GLY A 49 -0.83 5.67 -0.83
CA GLY A 49 0.07 4.69 -0.26
C GLY A 49 -0.41 3.28 -0.56
N MET A 50 0.53 2.34 -0.73
CA MET A 50 0.25 0.93 -0.93
C MET A 50 1.21 0.10 -0.09
N GLY A 51 0.64 -0.73 0.79
CA GLY A 51 1.37 -1.80 1.46
C GLY A 51 1.28 -3.07 0.61
N LEU A 52 2.42 -3.68 0.34
CA LEU A 52 2.53 -4.91 -0.44
C LEU A 52 3.19 -5.99 0.40
N VAL A 53 2.49 -7.11 0.60
CA VAL A 53 3.07 -8.30 1.22
C VAL A 53 3.57 -9.21 0.10
N VAL A 54 4.86 -9.49 0.08
CA VAL A 54 5.50 -10.33 -0.93
C VAL A 54 6.19 -11.53 -0.29
N THR A 55 6.35 -12.61 -1.06
CA THR A 55 7.26 -13.69 -0.68
C THR A 55 8.68 -13.16 -0.53
N ARG A 56 9.43 -13.70 0.44
CA ARG A 56 10.84 -13.35 0.58
C ARG A 56 11.64 -13.82 -0.64
N ASP A 57 11.33 -15.01 -1.14
CA ASP A 57 11.93 -15.55 -2.36
C ASP A 57 11.17 -15.07 -3.60
N GLY A 58 11.87 -14.49 -4.57
CA GLY A 58 11.30 -14.00 -5.82
C GLY A 58 10.40 -12.76 -5.76
N GLY A 59 10.05 -12.25 -4.56
CA GLY A 59 9.27 -11.02 -4.41
C GLY A 59 7.85 -11.10 -4.97
N ILE A 60 7.23 -12.28 -4.93
CA ILE A 60 5.91 -12.54 -5.53
C ILE A 60 4.84 -11.87 -4.66
N PRO A 61 3.99 -10.98 -5.22
CA PRO A 61 2.88 -10.38 -4.50
C PRO A 61 1.88 -11.41 -3.96
N LEU A 62 1.63 -11.37 -2.65
CA LEU A 62 0.66 -12.22 -1.96
C LEU A 62 -0.64 -11.48 -1.67
N THR A 63 -0.54 -10.25 -1.16
CA THR A 63 -1.68 -9.36 -0.91
C THR A 63 -1.22 -7.90 -0.90
N TRP A 64 -2.17 -6.98 -1.03
CA TRP A 64 -1.94 -5.55 -1.03
C TRP A 64 -3.07 -4.81 -0.30
N HIS A 65 -2.76 -3.62 0.19
CA HIS A 65 -3.77 -2.72 0.75
C HIS A 65 -3.39 -1.26 0.43
N ALA A 66 -4.34 -0.53 -0.17
CA ALA A 66 -4.17 0.88 -0.44
C ALA A 66 -4.65 1.72 0.75
N TYR A 67 -3.92 2.79 1.06
CA TYR A 67 -4.25 3.71 2.15
C TYR A 67 -4.03 5.17 1.75
N PRO A 68 -4.66 6.12 2.45
CA PRO A 68 -4.47 7.54 2.20
C PRO A 68 -2.99 7.96 2.23
N GLY A 69 -2.50 8.54 1.13
CA GLY A 69 -1.07 8.87 0.97
C GLY A 69 -0.58 10.06 1.82
N ASP A 70 -1.45 10.65 2.64
CA ASP A 70 -1.11 11.62 3.68
C ASP A 70 -0.69 10.98 5.00
N LYS A 71 -0.88 9.66 5.15
CA LYS A 71 -0.49 8.91 6.35
C LYS A 71 0.97 8.43 6.25
N PRO A 72 1.81 8.63 7.29
CA PRO A 72 3.16 8.07 7.31
C PRO A 72 3.14 6.55 7.32
N ASP A 73 3.99 5.94 6.48
CA ASP A 73 4.12 4.49 6.31
C ASP A 73 4.20 3.73 7.66
N VAL A 74 5.02 4.22 8.60
CA VAL A 74 5.20 3.61 9.94
C VAL A 74 3.90 3.45 10.74
N THR A 75 2.93 4.34 10.52
CA THR A 75 1.64 4.29 11.22
C THR A 75 0.68 3.28 10.64
N GLN A 76 0.91 2.82 9.41
CA GLN A 76 0.04 1.84 8.75
C GLN A 76 0.54 0.41 8.93
N PHE A 77 1.78 0.22 9.41
CA PHE A 77 2.36 -1.11 9.64
C PHE A 77 1.43 -2.01 10.46
N ALA A 78 0.94 -1.53 11.61
CA ALA A 78 0.05 -2.31 12.49
C ALA A 78 -1.29 -2.67 11.82
N THR A 79 -1.81 -1.81 10.94
CA THR A 79 -3.02 -2.10 10.14
C THR A 79 -2.74 -3.21 9.13
N MET A 80 -1.55 -3.22 8.52
CA MET A 80 -1.16 -4.20 7.50
C MET A 80 -0.93 -5.61 8.07
N ILE A 81 -0.41 -5.70 9.30
CA ILE A 81 -0.14 -6.98 9.98
C ILE A 81 -1.27 -7.42 10.92
N GLY A 82 -2.29 -6.57 11.10
CA GLY A 82 -3.45 -6.87 11.93
C GLY A 82 -4.38 -7.89 11.25
N PRO A 83 -5.33 -8.49 12.01
CA PRO A 83 -6.33 -9.37 11.43
C PRO A 83 -7.10 -8.63 10.34
N ASN A 84 -7.12 -9.18 9.13
CA ASN A 84 -7.83 -8.66 7.96
C ASN A 84 -9.30 -8.37 8.31
N ARG A 85 -9.67 -7.09 8.39
CA ARG A 85 -11.06 -6.65 8.61
C ARG A 85 -11.79 -6.29 7.32
N ASP A 86 -11.08 -6.23 6.20
CA ASP A 86 -11.58 -5.69 4.93
C ASP A 86 -11.68 -6.75 3.81
N ALA A 87 -11.70 -8.04 4.17
CA ALA A 87 -12.03 -9.13 3.23
C ALA A 87 -13.54 -9.42 3.29
N GLY A 88 -14.34 -8.52 2.70
CA GLY A 88 -15.78 -8.67 2.46
C GLY A 88 -16.09 -8.51 0.98
#